data_AF-A0A9N8ZIN6-F1
#
_entry.id   AF-A0A9N8ZIN6-F1
#
_cell.length_a   1.000
_cell.length_b   1.000
_cell.length_c   1.000
_cell.angle_alpha   90.00
_cell.angle_beta   90.00
_cell.angle_gamma   90.00
#
_symmetry.space_group_name_H-M   'P 1'
#
loop_
_entity.id
_entity.type
_entity.pdbx_description
1 polymer ?
#
loop_
_entity_poly.entity_id
_entity_poly.type
_entity_poly.pdbx_seq_one_letter_code
_entity_poly.pdbx_strand_id
1 'polypeptide(L)'
;MSLKFITEAANLLLQTTLSANVGFTEISINKENFIFTYKEEELLKLVERLELLKKQQREQEYALQIQQQISLSTFAEPTDEIELKKRIDEKKQILLDLRAKNLVKDKSIECIETGKVILTNIFPEGSQLSPQALYPFKILDMINERDRLVVEILKSHQELLKAQTELIELQQAVIKRHRDNRQLMKQINDMRTSISDDSGSQDTKMIQRTKRELADARAKREVVRNVLQGLILESGIDWAEDEHLLNLLLMIGEELYFNKKWDIYYYCDLKLFVGIECRQVWLIVSEADEPICISIAEMSLFVEYLSNARSICVGCVDHG
;
A
#
# COMPACT_ATOMS: atom_id res chain seq x y z
N MET A 1 3.81 1.11 21.17
CA MET A 1 2.40 1.11 20.73
C MET A 1 1.85 -0.28 21.03
N SER A 2 0.86 -0.43 21.92
CA SER A 2 0.43 -1.76 22.40
C SER A 2 -0.49 -2.44 21.37
N LEU A 3 -0.37 -3.77 21.24
CA LEU A 3 -1.18 -4.57 20.32
C LEU A 3 -2.69 -4.36 20.52
N LYS A 4 -3.10 -4.12 21.78
CA LYS A 4 -4.49 -3.83 22.16
C LYS A 4 -5.03 -2.57 21.49
N PHE A 5 -4.20 -1.52 21.40
CA PHE A 5 -4.59 -0.25 20.79
C PHE A 5 -4.79 -0.38 19.27
N ILE A 6 -3.99 -1.24 18.64
CA ILE A 6 -4.12 -1.54 17.20
C ILE A 6 -5.40 -2.32 16.92
N THR A 7 -5.74 -3.31 17.77
CA THR A 7 -7.00 -4.07 17.63
C THR A 7 -8.24 -3.22 17.89
N GLU A 8 -8.20 -2.28 18.84
CA GLU A 8 -9.31 -1.36 19.07
C GLU A 8 -9.50 -0.38 17.92
N ALA A 9 -8.40 0.19 17.39
CA ALA A 9 -8.45 1.07 16.24
C ALA A 9 -8.95 0.34 14.97
N ALA A 10 -8.52 -0.91 14.75
CA ALA A 10 -8.98 -1.72 13.64
C ALA A 10 -10.47 -2.06 13.74
N ASN A 11 -10.98 -2.37 14.94
CA ASN A 11 -12.41 -2.63 15.15
C ASN A 11 -13.26 -1.36 14.96
N LEU A 12 -12.75 -0.20 15.37
CA LEU A 12 -13.42 1.09 15.16
C LEU A 12 -13.49 1.44 13.66
N LEU A 13 -12.40 1.18 12.91
CA LEU A 13 -12.37 1.34 11.45
C LEU A 13 -13.31 0.34 10.75
N LEU A 14 -13.39 -0.90 11.21
CA LEU A 14 -14.31 -1.89 10.66
C LEU A 14 -15.77 -1.50 10.88
N GLN A 15 -16.12 -0.98 12.06
CA GLN A 15 -17.48 -0.50 12.31
C GLN A 15 -17.83 0.75 11.51
N THR A 16 -16.89 1.68 11.35
CA THR A 16 -17.11 2.89 10.53
C THR A 16 -17.19 2.57 9.04
N THR A 17 -16.44 1.60 8.53
CA THR A 17 -16.57 1.14 7.13
C THR A 17 -17.84 0.31 6.87
N LEU A 18 -18.32 -0.47 7.84
CA LEU A 18 -19.59 -1.21 7.71
C LEU A 18 -20.84 -0.33 7.81
N SER A 19 -20.74 0.82 8.50
CA SER A 19 -21.81 1.81 8.63
C SER A 19 -21.73 2.91 7.57
N ALA A 20 -20.55 3.14 6.98
CA ALA A 20 -20.41 3.96 5.80
C ALA A 20 -21.06 3.24 4.61
N ASN A 21 -22.20 3.76 4.18
CA ASN A 21 -22.87 3.31 2.97
C ASN A 21 -22.03 3.78 1.77
N VAL A 22 -20.94 3.07 1.47
CA VAL A 22 -20.14 3.27 0.24
C VAL A 22 -20.88 2.58 -0.91
N GLY A 23 -22.10 3.04 -1.16
CA GLY A 23 -22.78 2.86 -2.42
C GLY A 23 -22.52 4.08 -3.28
N PHE A 24 -22.62 3.92 -4.60
CA PHE A 24 -22.79 5.06 -5.48
C PHE A 24 -23.90 5.94 -4.92
N THR A 25 -23.65 7.26 -4.79
CA THR A 25 -24.71 8.25 -4.52
C THR A 25 -25.91 7.87 -5.35
N GLU A 26 -27.07 7.64 -4.72
CA GLU A 26 -28.33 7.42 -5.40
C GLU A 26 -28.41 8.44 -6.53
N ILE A 27 -28.24 7.96 -7.77
CA ILE A 27 -28.56 8.74 -8.94
C ILE A 27 -30.02 9.08 -8.70
N SER A 28 -30.32 10.36 -8.48
CA SER A 28 -31.69 10.83 -8.35
C SER A 28 -32.34 10.57 -9.70
N ILE A 29 -32.93 9.39 -9.86
CA ILE A 29 -33.64 9.00 -11.05
C ILE A 29 -34.89 9.86 -11.04
N ASN A 30 -34.88 10.90 -11.89
CA ASN A 30 -36.05 11.71 -12.17
C ASN A 30 -37.21 10.78 -12.53
N LYS A 31 -38.19 10.66 -11.64
CA LYS A 31 -39.30 9.69 -11.72
C LYS A 31 -40.25 9.91 -12.89
N GLU A 32 -40.01 10.91 -13.73
CA GLU A 32 -40.95 11.35 -14.77
C GLU A 32 -40.69 10.73 -16.15
N ASN A 33 -39.61 9.95 -16.36
CA ASN A 33 -39.24 9.46 -17.70
C ASN A 33 -39.05 7.93 -17.85
N PHE A 34 -39.59 7.10 -16.95
CA PHE A 34 -39.54 5.66 -17.16
C PHE A 34 -40.88 5.09 -17.66
N ILE A 35 -40.86 4.64 -18.91
CA ILE A 35 -41.89 3.84 -19.58
C ILE A 35 -41.70 2.37 -19.14
N PHE A 36 -41.78 2.07 -17.85
CA PHE A 36 -41.84 0.67 -17.44
C PHE A 36 -43.24 0.14 -17.75
N THR A 37 -43.29 -0.96 -18.48
CA THR A 37 -44.53 -1.71 -18.66
C THR A 37 -44.98 -2.22 -17.29
N TYR A 38 -46.28 -2.35 -17.03
CA TYR A 38 -46.81 -2.86 -15.73
C TYR A 38 -46.09 -4.14 -15.23
N LYS A 39 -45.71 -5.02 -16.17
CA LYS A 39 -44.95 -6.26 -15.89
C LYS A 39 -43.51 -6.03 -15.42
N GLU A 40 -42.85 -4.98 -15.89
CA GLU A 40 -41.47 -4.64 -15.51
C GLU A 40 -41.45 -4.03 -14.11
N GLU A 41 -42.46 -3.23 -13.76
CA GLU A 41 -42.63 -2.72 -12.39
C GLU A 41 -42.95 -3.85 -11.40
N GLU A 42 -43.77 -4.82 -11.80
CA GLU A 42 -44.03 -6.04 -11.02
C GLU A 42 -42.77 -6.89 -10.85
N LEU A 43 -41.96 -7.04 -11.90
CA LEU A 43 -40.66 -7.70 -11.84
C LEU A 43 -39.71 -7.01 -10.87
N LEU A 44 -39.65 -5.67 -10.89
CA LEU A 44 -38.81 -4.90 -9.99
C LEU A 44 -39.20 -5.13 -8.52
N LYS A 45 -40.51 -5.08 -8.23
CA LYS A 45 -41.05 -5.37 -6.89
C LYS A 45 -40.72 -6.79 -6.43
N LEU A 46 -40.76 -7.77 -7.34
CA LEU A 46 -40.39 -9.15 -7.04
C LEU A 46 -38.88 -9.29 -6.75
N VAL A 47 -38.03 -8.58 -7.49
CA VAL A 47 -36.57 -8.57 -7.27
C VAL A 47 -36.24 -7.94 -5.92
N GLU A 48 -36.80 -6.77 -5.59
CA GLU A 48 -36.64 -6.14 -4.28
C GLU A 48 -37.10 -7.07 -3.15
N ARG A 49 -38.22 -7.77 -3.34
CA ARG A 49 -38.73 -8.74 -2.37
C ARG A 49 -37.77 -9.93 -2.22
N LEU A 50 -37.19 -10.42 -3.29
CA LEU A 50 -36.22 -11.52 -3.29
C LEU A 50 -34.94 -11.11 -2.55
N GLU A 51 -34.45 -9.89 -2.78
CA GLU A 51 -33.29 -9.34 -2.07
C GLU A 51 -33.54 -9.20 -0.57
N LEU A 52 -34.72 -8.72 -0.17
CA LEU A 52 -35.14 -8.66 1.23
C LEU A 52 -35.14 -10.04 1.87
N LEU A 53 -35.72 -11.05 1.20
CA LEU A 53 -35.76 -12.42 1.71
C LEU A 53 -34.35 -13.02 1.82
N LYS A 54 -33.47 -12.78 0.85
CA LYS A 54 -32.05 -13.19 0.92
C LYS A 54 -31.33 -12.52 2.09
N LYS A 55 -31.63 -11.27 2.40
CA LYS A 55 -31.09 -10.57 3.58
C LYS A 55 -31.57 -11.23 4.87
N GLN A 56 -32.87 -11.48 5.00
CA GLN A 56 -33.45 -12.16 6.16
C GLN A 56 -32.86 -13.56 6.36
N GLN A 57 -32.65 -14.32 5.28
CA GLN A 57 -32.01 -15.63 5.35
C GLN A 57 -30.59 -15.54 5.93
N ARG A 58 -29.77 -14.60 5.45
CA ARG A 58 -28.40 -14.41 5.98
C ARG A 58 -28.41 -14.03 7.47
N GLU A 59 -29.33 -13.17 7.89
CA GLU A 59 -29.48 -12.78 9.29
C GLU A 59 -29.89 -13.97 10.17
N GLN A 60 -30.80 -14.83 9.69
CA GLN A 60 -31.19 -16.06 10.38
C GLN A 60 -30.06 -17.08 10.46
N GLU A 61 -29.32 -17.29 9.38
CA GLU A 61 -28.16 -18.18 9.35
C GLU A 61 -27.08 -17.72 10.34
N TYR A 62 -26.82 -16.42 10.40
CA TYR A 62 -25.90 -15.83 11.36
C TYR A 62 -26.38 -15.99 12.81
N ALA A 63 -27.67 -15.76 13.07
CA ALA A 63 -28.26 -15.96 14.40
C ALA A 63 -28.17 -17.43 14.84
N LEU A 64 -28.43 -18.39 13.95
CA LEU A 64 -28.27 -19.82 14.22
C LEU A 64 -26.81 -20.19 14.48
N GLN A 65 -25.86 -19.58 13.77
CA GLN A 65 -24.43 -19.83 13.98
C GLN A 65 -23.96 -19.31 15.34
N ILE A 66 -24.41 -18.13 15.76
CA ILE A 66 -24.17 -17.60 17.11
C ILE A 66 -24.81 -18.52 18.15
N GLN A 67 -26.06 -18.93 17.95
CA GLN A 67 -26.74 -19.82 18.88
C GLN A 67 -26.01 -21.16 19.02
N GLN A 68 -25.52 -21.73 17.92
CA GLN A 68 -24.69 -22.93 17.93
C GLN A 68 -23.38 -22.72 18.70
N GLN A 69 -22.68 -21.59 18.51
CA GLN A 69 -21.45 -21.28 19.27
C GLN A 69 -21.72 -21.11 20.76
N ILE A 70 -22.82 -20.46 21.13
CA ILE A 70 -23.24 -20.29 22.53
C ILE A 70 -23.64 -21.64 23.14
N SER A 71 -24.42 -22.45 22.42
CA SER A 71 -24.79 -23.81 22.86
C SER A 71 -23.58 -24.75 22.99
N LEU A 72 -22.57 -24.62 22.12
CA LEU A 72 -21.30 -25.35 22.20
C LEU A 72 -20.43 -24.89 23.38
N SER A 73 -20.57 -23.64 23.83
CA SER A 73 -19.84 -23.11 24.99
C SER A 73 -20.45 -23.46 26.35
N THR A 74 -21.72 -23.94 26.37
CA THR A 74 -22.47 -24.16 27.62
C THR A 74 -22.51 -25.64 28.06
N PHE A 75 -22.05 -26.59 27.23
CA PHE A 75 -21.98 -28.01 27.59
C PHE A 75 -20.55 -28.55 27.58
N ALA A 76 -20.07 -28.79 28.81
CA ALA A 76 -19.01 -29.67 29.30
C ALA A 76 -18.17 -30.56 28.36
N GLU A 77 -16.88 -30.62 28.75
CA GLU A 77 -15.89 -31.70 28.66
C GLU A 77 -15.03 -31.92 27.39
N PRO A 78 -13.72 -32.27 27.58
CA PRO A 78 -12.73 -32.33 26.51
C PRO A 78 -12.88 -33.65 25.76
N THR A 79 -13.70 -33.65 24.71
CA THR A 79 -13.57 -34.67 23.66
C THR A 79 -12.45 -34.23 22.72
N ASP A 80 -11.46 -35.10 22.54
CA ASP A 80 -10.18 -34.85 21.88
C ASP A 80 -10.27 -33.84 20.73
N GLU A 81 -9.60 -32.70 20.90
CA GLU A 81 -9.49 -31.61 19.90
C GLU A 81 -9.06 -32.13 18.51
N ILE A 82 -8.36 -33.26 18.50
CA ILE A 82 -7.91 -33.99 17.32
C ILE A 82 -9.07 -34.62 16.56
N GLU A 83 -10.05 -35.24 17.26
CA GLU A 83 -11.22 -35.83 16.64
C GLU A 83 -12.16 -34.75 16.06
N LEU A 84 -12.30 -33.63 16.77
CA LEU A 84 -13.05 -32.47 16.28
C LEU A 84 -12.41 -31.87 15.02
N LYS A 85 -11.09 -31.69 15.00
CA LYS A 85 -10.36 -31.24 13.81
C LYS A 85 -10.54 -32.19 12.63
N LYS A 86 -10.42 -33.50 12.86
CA LYS A 86 -10.64 -34.51 11.83
C LYS A 86 -12.06 -34.43 11.25
N ARG A 87 -13.08 -34.30 12.11
CA ARG A 87 -14.48 -34.17 11.69
C ARG A 87 -14.77 -32.87 10.94
N ILE A 88 -14.09 -31.78 11.32
CA ILE A 88 -14.16 -30.49 10.60
C ILE A 88 -13.56 -30.65 9.21
N ASP A 89 -12.41 -31.30 9.08
CA ASP A 89 -11.74 -31.47 7.80
C ASP A 89 -12.52 -32.44 6.88
N GLU A 90 -13.10 -33.50 7.42
CA GLU A 90 -14.04 -34.37 6.69
C GLU A 90 -15.25 -33.58 6.17
N LYS A 91 -15.87 -32.73 7.01
CA LYS A 91 -17.00 -31.90 6.58
C LYS A 91 -16.60 -30.85 5.54
N LYS A 92 -15.41 -30.25 5.65
CA LYS A 92 -14.87 -29.34 4.63
C LYS A 92 -14.69 -30.07 3.30
N GLN A 93 -14.17 -31.29 3.33
CA GLN A 93 -13.97 -32.09 2.12
C GLN A 93 -15.30 -32.43 1.44
N ILE A 94 -16.32 -32.81 2.22
CA ILE A 94 -17.68 -33.05 1.71
C ILE A 94 -18.26 -31.76 1.11
N LEU A 95 -18.07 -30.62 1.76
CA LEU A 95 -18.55 -29.32 1.25
C LEU A 95 -17.88 -28.97 -0.09
N LEU A 96 -16.57 -29.20 -0.21
CA LEU A 96 -15.84 -28.99 -1.47
C LEU A 96 -16.36 -29.89 -2.59
N ASP A 97 -16.60 -31.18 -2.30
CA ASP A 97 -17.17 -32.12 -3.27
C ASP A 97 -18.59 -31.73 -3.69
N LEU A 98 -19.44 -31.35 -2.74
CA LEU A 98 -20.79 -30.86 -3.03
C LEU A 98 -20.76 -29.56 -3.85
N ARG A 99 -19.83 -28.65 -3.56
CA ARG A 99 -19.65 -27.42 -4.32
C ARG A 99 -19.21 -27.71 -5.76
N ALA A 100 -18.28 -28.64 -5.96
CA ALA A 100 -17.87 -29.07 -7.29
C ALA A 100 -19.03 -29.71 -8.06
N LYS A 101 -19.83 -30.57 -7.41
CA LYS A 101 -21.03 -31.18 -8.01
C LYS A 101 -22.08 -30.15 -8.40
N ASN A 102 -22.35 -29.16 -7.55
CA ASN A 102 -23.30 -28.10 -7.86
C ASN A 102 -22.81 -27.21 -9.01
N LEU A 103 -21.53 -26.85 -9.02
CA LEU A 103 -20.93 -26.10 -10.12
C LEU A 103 -21.12 -26.82 -11.48
N VAL A 104 -20.89 -28.13 -11.51
CA VAL A 104 -21.08 -28.93 -12.73
C VAL A 104 -22.56 -28.97 -13.13
N LYS A 105 -23.48 -29.09 -12.18
CA LYS A 105 -24.93 -29.06 -12.46
C LYS A 105 -25.36 -27.71 -13.03
N ASP A 106 -24.94 -26.62 -12.41
CA ASP A 106 -25.27 -25.26 -12.85
C ASP A 106 -24.76 -25.02 -14.28
N LYS A 107 -23.51 -25.42 -14.55
CA LYS A 107 -22.95 -25.33 -15.91
C LYS A 107 -23.63 -26.25 -16.91
N SER A 108 -24.10 -27.42 -16.48
CA SER A 108 -24.86 -28.33 -17.36
C SER A 108 -26.22 -27.74 -17.74
N ILE A 109 -26.91 -27.10 -16.78
CA ILE A 109 -28.18 -26.42 -17.03
C ILE A 109 -27.96 -25.25 -17.99
N GLU A 110 -26.95 -24.41 -17.75
CA GLU A 110 -26.57 -23.29 -18.63
C GLU A 110 -26.27 -23.77 -20.07
N CYS A 111 -25.53 -24.86 -20.23
CA CYS A 111 -25.26 -25.49 -21.52
C CYS A 111 -26.53 -26.00 -22.21
N ILE A 112 -27.48 -26.60 -21.48
CA ILE A 112 -28.75 -27.07 -22.04
C ILE A 112 -29.62 -25.90 -22.49
N GLU A 113 -29.71 -24.83 -21.68
CA GLU A 113 -30.50 -23.64 -21.99
C GLU A 113 -29.95 -22.92 -23.22
N THR A 114 -28.64 -22.68 -23.25
CA THR A 114 -27.95 -22.09 -24.41
C THR A 114 -28.04 -22.98 -25.64
N GLY A 115 -27.83 -24.29 -25.48
CA GLY A 115 -27.95 -25.28 -26.54
C GLY A 115 -29.35 -25.33 -27.16
N LYS A 116 -30.40 -25.24 -26.34
CA LYS A 116 -31.79 -25.17 -26.82
C LYS A 116 -32.02 -23.93 -27.69
N VAL A 117 -31.58 -22.76 -27.24
CA VAL A 117 -31.71 -21.50 -28.02
C VAL A 117 -30.98 -21.61 -29.36
N ILE A 118 -29.77 -22.17 -29.36
CA ILE A 118 -29.00 -22.40 -30.59
C ILE A 118 -29.74 -23.35 -31.52
N LEU A 119 -30.20 -24.50 -31.03
CA LEU A 119 -30.90 -25.51 -31.84
C LEU A 119 -32.22 -24.98 -32.40
N THR A 120 -33.00 -24.25 -31.61
CA THR A 120 -34.25 -23.63 -32.08
C THR A 120 -34.00 -22.55 -33.14
N ASN A 121 -32.89 -21.81 -33.05
CA ASN A 121 -32.53 -20.80 -34.05
C ASN A 121 -31.95 -21.41 -35.34
N ILE A 122 -31.21 -22.52 -35.26
CA ILE A 122 -30.65 -23.20 -36.43
C ILE A 122 -31.73 -24.04 -37.13
N PHE A 123 -32.64 -24.66 -36.37
CA PHE A 123 -33.69 -25.56 -36.86
C PHE A 123 -35.06 -25.18 -36.28
N PRO A 124 -35.73 -24.14 -36.80
CA PRO A 124 -37.08 -23.79 -36.38
C PRO A 124 -38.06 -24.91 -36.75
N GLU A 125 -38.68 -25.55 -35.75
CA GLU A 125 -39.71 -26.56 -35.96
C GLU A 125 -40.93 -25.93 -36.65
N GLY A 126 -41.16 -26.26 -37.92
CA GLY A 126 -42.42 -25.97 -38.61
C GLY A 126 -42.37 -25.15 -39.90
N SER A 127 -41.20 -24.76 -40.43
CA SER A 127 -41.17 -24.02 -41.71
C SER A 127 -40.97 -24.95 -42.91
N GLN A 128 -42.08 -25.45 -43.45
CA GLN A 128 -42.17 -25.55 -44.91
C GLN A 128 -42.29 -24.11 -45.43
N LEU A 129 -41.25 -23.60 -46.12
CA LEU A 129 -41.30 -22.67 -47.26
C LEU A 129 -40.02 -21.81 -47.36
N SER A 130 -39.44 -21.84 -48.56
CA SER A 130 -38.43 -20.94 -49.14
C SER A 130 -36.97 -21.08 -48.69
N PRO A 131 -36.06 -21.53 -49.58
CA PRO A 131 -34.61 -21.44 -49.38
C PRO A 131 -34.16 -19.99 -49.54
N GLN A 132 -34.40 -19.13 -48.55
CA GLN A 132 -33.79 -17.81 -48.50
C GLN A 132 -32.32 -17.99 -48.07
N ALA A 133 -31.46 -18.13 -49.07
CA ALA A 133 -30.03 -18.45 -49.02
C ALA A 133 -29.12 -17.43 -48.30
N LEU A 134 -29.64 -16.61 -47.37
CA LEU A 134 -28.88 -15.56 -46.68
C LEU A 134 -28.61 -15.86 -45.19
N TYR A 135 -29.44 -16.70 -44.56
CA TYR A 135 -29.31 -17.06 -43.14
C TYR A 135 -28.08 -17.94 -42.81
N PRO A 136 -27.72 -18.94 -43.63
CA PRO A 136 -26.53 -19.75 -43.39
C PRO A 136 -25.23 -18.95 -43.44
N PHE A 137 -25.15 -17.96 -44.34
CA PHE A 137 -23.97 -17.09 -44.48
C PHE A 137 -23.76 -16.20 -43.26
N LYS A 138 -24.83 -15.57 -42.74
CA LYS A 138 -24.72 -14.71 -41.55
C LYS A 138 -24.32 -15.50 -40.28
N ILE A 139 -24.82 -16.71 -40.12
CA ILE A 139 -24.42 -17.58 -39.00
C ILE A 139 -22.96 -18.03 -39.16
N LEU A 140 -22.54 -18.38 -40.38
CA LEU A 140 -21.15 -18.73 -40.67
C LEU A 140 -20.19 -17.57 -40.38
N ASP A 141 -20.55 -16.35 -40.76
CA ASP A 141 -19.76 -15.14 -40.45
C ASP A 141 -19.64 -14.92 -38.94
N MET A 142 -20.73 -15.11 -38.18
CA MET A 142 -20.70 -15.03 -36.73
C MET A 142 -19.84 -16.12 -36.08
N ILE A 143 -19.85 -17.34 -36.63
CA ILE A 143 -18.99 -18.44 -36.16
C ILE A 143 -17.52 -18.11 -36.45
N ASN A 144 -17.21 -17.63 -37.64
CA ASN A 144 -15.85 -17.24 -38.02
C ASN A 144 -15.33 -16.09 -37.14
N GLU A 145 -16.16 -15.09 -36.86
CA GLU A 145 -15.79 -13.98 -35.97
C GLU A 145 -15.60 -14.45 -34.53
N ARG A 146 -16.46 -15.35 -34.03
CA ARG A 146 -16.27 -16.00 -32.72
C ARG A 146 -14.93 -16.73 -32.67
N ASP A 147 -14.63 -17.54 -33.68
CA ASP A 147 -13.41 -18.36 -33.70
C ASP A 147 -12.15 -17.48 -33.78
N ARG A 148 -12.21 -16.39 -34.54
CA ARG A 148 -11.16 -15.37 -34.57
C ARG A 148 -10.95 -14.74 -33.18
N LEU A 149 -12.02 -14.29 -32.53
CA LEU A 149 -11.94 -13.69 -31.19
C LEU A 149 -11.41 -14.69 -30.15
N VAL A 150 -11.80 -15.96 -30.23
CA VAL A 150 -11.27 -17.02 -29.36
C VAL A 150 -9.77 -17.19 -29.55
N VAL A 151 -9.27 -17.16 -30.80
CA VAL A 151 -7.83 -17.22 -31.07
C VAL A 151 -7.11 -16.00 -30.50
N GLU A 152 -7.66 -14.79 -30.65
CA GLU A 152 -7.10 -13.56 -30.07
C GLU A 152 -7.05 -13.63 -28.53
N ILE A 153 -8.11 -14.13 -27.90
CA ILE A 153 -8.18 -14.34 -26.44
C ILE A 153 -7.14 -15.37 -25.99
N LEU A 154 -7.03 -16.50 -26.69
CA LEU A 154 -6.05 -17.54 -26.36
C LEU A 154 -4.62 -17.04 -26.48
N LYS A 155 -4.33 -16.23 -27.50
CA LYS A 155 -3.03 -15.58 -27.67
C LYS A 155 -2.73 -14.62 -26.51
N SER A 156 -3.68 -13.75 -26.17
CA SER A 156 -3.56 -12.80 -25.06
C SER A 156 -3.39 -13.53 -23.72
N HIS A 157 -4.10 -14.65 -23.53
CA HIS A 157 -3.97 -15.49 -22.35
C HIS A 157 -2.58 -16.15 -22.26
N GLN A 158 -2.04 -16.61 -23.39
CA GLN A 158 -0.70 -17.17 -23.43
C GLN A 158 0.37 -16.11 -23.13
N GLU A 159 0.20 -14.88 -23.60
CA GLU A 159 1.07 -13.75 -23.27
C GLU A 159 1.00 -13.41 -21.77
N LEU A 160 -0.20 -13.42 -21.19
CA LEU A 160 -0.40 -13.23 -19.74
C LEU A 160 0.30 -14.32 -18.92
N LEU A 161 0.19 -15.59 -19.32
CA LEU A 161 0.87 -16.70 -18.63
C LEU A 161 2.39 -16.58 -18.69
N LYS A 162 2.95 -16.09 -19.81
CA LYS A 162 4.39 -15.82 -19.91
C LYS A 162 4.80 -14.72 -18.95
N ALA A 163 4.10 -13.58 -18.97
CA ALA A 163 4.37 -12.47 -18.05
C ALA A 163 4.24 -12.87 -16.58
N GLN A 164 3.26 -13.71 -16.24
CA GLN A 164 3.09 -14.23 -14.90
C GLN A 164 4.26 -15.14 -14.49
N THR A 165 4.75 -15.97 -15.41
CA THR A 165 5.91 -16.83 -15.15
C THR A 165 7.17 -16.00 -14.90
N GLU A 166 7.43 -14.99 -15.76
CA GLU A 166 8.54 -14.05 -15.60
C GLU A 166 8.46 -13.30 -14.26
N LEU A 167 7.26 -12.87 -13.85
CA LEU A 167 7.04 -12.21 -12.57
C LEU A 167 7.39 -13.13 -11.39
N ILE A 168 7.00 -14.41 -11.45
CA ILE A 168 7.33 -15.39 -10.41
C ILE A 168 8.85 -15.61 -10.34
N GLU A 169 9.53 -15.73 -11.49
CA GLU A 169 10.99 -15.88 -11.53
C GLU A 169 11.70 -14.66 -10.94
N LEU A 170 11.25 -13.44 -11.28
CA LEU A 170 11.78 -12.20 -10.73
C LEU A 170 11.56 -12.12 -9.21
N GLN A 171 10.38 -12.49 -8.72
CA GLN A 171 10.10 -12.53 -7.28
C GLN A 171 11.02 -13.51 -6.55
N GLN A 172 11.26 -14.69 -7.12
CA GLN A 172 12.20 -15.66 -6.57
C GLN A 172 13.63 -15.11 -6.55
N ALA A 173 14.06 -14.43 -7.61
CA ALA A 173 15.37 -13.78 -7.68
C ALA A 173 15.53 -12.66 -6.63
N VAL A 174 14.48 -11.86 -6.41
CA VAL A 174 14.45 -10.82 -5.37
C VAL A 174 14.55 -11.43 -3.97
N ILE A 175 13.78 -12.49 -3.69
CA ILE A 175 13.86 -13.21 -2.41
C ILE A 175 15.27 -13.76 -2.18
N LYS A 176 15.89 -14.35 -3.21
CA LYS A 176 17.27 -14.85 -3.14
C LYS A 176 18.25 -13.72 -2.82
N ARG A 177 18.19 -12.61 -3.56
CA ARG A 177 19.05 -11.43 -3.29
C ARG A 177 18.84 -10.86 -1.88
N HIS A 178 17.62 -10.81 -1.37
CA HIS A 178 17.39 -10.38 0.01
C HIS A 178 17.98 -11.34 1.04
N ARG A 179 17.97 -12.66 0.79
CA ARG A 179 18.64 -13.63 1.67
C ARG A 179 20.16 -13.43 1.64
N ASP A 180 20.73 -13.26 0.46
CA ASP A 180 22.17 -13.05 0.28
C ASP A 180 22.61 -11.74 0.96
N ASN A 181 21.87 -10.65 0.78
CA ASN A 181 22.13 -9.38 1.45
C ASN A 181 22.04 -9.50 2.98
N ARG A 182 21.07 -10.26 3.51
CA ARG A 182 20.99 -10.52 4.95
C ARG A 182 22.19 -11.32 5.46
N GLN A 183 22.66 -12.30 4.68
CA GLN A 183 23.85 -13.08 5.03
C GLN A 183 25.12 -12.21 5.02
N LEU A 184 25.29 -11.38 4.00
CA LEU A 184 26.41 -10.43 3.92
C LEU A 184 26.38 -9.42 5.08
N MET A 185 25.20 -8.89 5.42
CA MET A 185 25.05 -8.00 6.58
C MET A 185 25.40 -8.68 7.91
N LYS A 186 25.08 -9.97 8.05
CA LYS A 186 25.53 -10.76 9.22
C LYS A 186 27.05 -10.87 9.24
N GLN A 187 27.68 -11.25 8.12
CA GLN A 187 29.13 -11.35 8.03
C GLN A 187 29.83 -10.01 8.33
N ILE A 188 29.29 -8.89 7.84
CA ILE A 188 29.81 -7.54 8.15
C ILE A 188 29.71 -7.25 9.64
N ASN A 189 28.57 -7.56 10.26
CA ASN A 189 28.40 -7.36 11.70
C ASN A 189 29.33 -8.26 12.51
N ASP A 190 29.48 -9.53 12.12
CA ASP A 190 30.36 -10.49 12.78
C ASP A 190 31.81 -10.01 12.71
N MET A 191 32.29 -9.57 11.54
CA MET A 191 33.61 -8.96 11.39
C MET A 191 33.77 -7.69 12.24
N ARG A 192 32.74 -6.84 12.31
CA ARG A 192 32.77 -5.63 13.13
C ARG A 192 32.84 -5.96 14.63
N THR A 193 32.13 -6.99 15.08
CA THR A 193 32.21 -7.46 16.48
C THR A 193 33.57 -8.08 16.77
N SER A 194 34.12 -8.90 15.87
CA SER A 194 35.46 -9.48 16.05
C SER A 194 36.56 -8.42 16.09
N ILE A 195 36.47 -7.36 15.27
CA ILE A 195 37.40 -6.22 15.32
C ILE A 195 37.23 -5.43 16.63
N SER A 196 36.01 -5.30 17.15
CA SER A 196 35.75 -4.62 18.42
C SER A 196 36.27 -5.41 19.64
N ASP A 197 36.24 -6.74 19.56
CA ASP A 197 36.69 -7.61 20.66
C ASP A 197 38.23 -7.78 20.67
N ASP A 198 38.90 -7.74 19.51
CA ASP A 198 40.36 -7.90 19.39
C ASP A 198 41.14 -6.57 19.59
N SER A 199 40.47 -5.41 19.47
CA SER A 199 41.06 -4.07 19.70
C SER A 199 40.83 -3.49 21.13
N GLY A 200 40.35 -4.31 22.06
CA GLY A 200 39.95 -3.93 23.43
C GLY A 200 41.07 -3.52 24.40
N SER A 201 42.34 -3.53 23.97
CA SER A 201 43.51 -3.23 24.80
C SER A 201 43.62 -1.80 25.33
N GLN A 202 44.03 -0.91 24.42
CA GLN A 202 44.70 0.33 24.80
C GLN A 202 44.34 1.50 23.87
N ASP A 203 44.27 1.26 22.55
CA ASP A 203 43.97 2.31 21.56
C ASP A 203 42.52 2.80 21.62
N THR A 204 41.56 1.89 21.82
CA THR A 204 40.14 2.25 21.97
C THR A 204 39.87 3.10 23.22
N LYS A 205 40.58 2.82 24.32
CA LYS A 205 40.52 3.63 25.55
C LYS A 205 41.21 4.99 25.37
N MET A 206 42.33 5.04 24.65
CA MET A 206 43.04 6.28 24.34
C MET A 206 42.20 7.19 23.43
N ILE A 207 41.56 6.63 22.39
CA ILE A 207 40.65 7.35 21.49
C ILE A 207 39.41 7.86 22.24
N GLN A 208 38.85 7.07 23.17
CA GLN A 208 37.74 7.55 23.98
C GLN A 208 38.14 8.66 24.96
N ARG A 209 39.34 8.58 25.56
CA ARG A 209 39.86 9.65 26.43
C ARG A 209 40.09 10.94 25.65
N THR A 210 40.76 10.89 24.50
CA THR A 210 40.99 12.08 23.68
C THR A 210 39.70 12.68 23.14
N LYS A 211 38.69 11.85 22.81
CA LYS A 211 37.35 12.35 22.46
C LYS A 211 36.65 13.09 23.61
N ARG A 212 36.79 12.59 24.85
CA ARG A 212 36.23 13.26 26.03
C ARG A 212 36.96 14.56 26.33
N GLU A 213 38.29 14.55 26.29
CA GLU A 213 39.11 15.76 26.48
C GLU A 213 38.80 16.83 25.43
N LEU A 214 38.59 16.43 24.17
CA LEU A 214 38.18 17.34 23.10
C LEU A 214 36.78 17.91 23.33
N ALA A 215 35.84 17.09 23.81
CA ALA A 215 34.48 17.55 24.14
C ALA A 215 34.50 18.53 25.32
N ASP A 216 35.27 18.24 26.36
CA ASP A 216 35.44 19.13 27.53
C ASP A 216 36.11 20.45 27.13
N ALA A 217 37.12 20.41 26.26
CA ALA A 217 37.76 21.62 25.74
C ALA A 217 36.79 22.48 24.90
N ARG A 218 35.93 21.85 24.09
CA ARG A 218 34.87 22.55 23.35
C ARG A 218 33.84 23.17 24.27
N ALA A 219 33.37 22.43 25.28
CA ALA A 219 32.42 22.95 26.25
C ALA A 219 32.99 24.14 27.02
N LYS A 220 34.26 24.06 27.47
CA LYS A 220 34.94 25.18 28.13
C LYS A 220 35.10 26.40 27.21
N ARG A 221 35.46 26.19 25.94
CA ARG A 221 35.53 27.26 24.95
C ARG A 221 34.18 27.95 24.77
N GLU A 222 33.10 27.18 24.68
CA GLU A 222 31.76 27.72 24.50
C GLU A 222 31.30 28.54 25.71
N VAL A 223 31.60 28.09 26.93
CA VAL A 223 31.34 28.86 28.15
C VAL A 223 32.10 30.18 28.14
N VAL A 224 33.40 30.17 27.84
CA VAL A 224 34.20 31.40 27.78
C VAL A 224 33.69 32.36 26.70
N ARG A 225 33.29 31.82 25.54
CA ARG A 225 32.64 32.57 24.46
C ARG A 225 31.38 33.27 24.94
N ASN A 226 30.46 32.54 25.55
CA ASN A 226 29.18 33.09 26.00
C ASN A 226 29.37 34.14 27.10
N VAL A 227 30.33 33.93 28.00
CA VAL A 227 30.68 34.91 29.03
C VAL A 227 31.27 36.18 28.42
N LEU A 228 32.18 36.07 27.45
CA LEU A 228 32.77 37.23 26.78
C LEU A 228 31.73 38.01 25.96
N GLN A 229 30.85 37.32 25.24
CA GLN A 229 29.74 37.96 24.53
C GLN A 229 28.81 38.68 25.50
N GLY A 230 28.44 38.03 26.61
CA GLY A 230 27.64 38.64 27.67
C GLY A 230 28.29 39.90 28.24
N LEU A 231 29.58 39.83 28.59
CA LEU A 231 30.32 40.98 29.14
C LEU A 231 30.39 42.17 28.17
N ILE A 232 30.64 41.92 26.88
CA ILE A 232 30.70 42.99 25.88
C ILE A 232 29.32 43.63 25.72
N LEU A 233 28.27 42.82 25.58
CA LEU A 233 26.90 43.31 25.41
C LEU A 233 26.36 44.02 26.66
N GLU A 234 26.71 43.56 27.86
CA GLU A 234 26.26 44.14 29.13
C GLU A 234 27.10 45.35 29.58
N SER A 235 28.29 45.56 29.00
CA SER A 235 29.17 46.68 29.37
C SER A 235 28.62 48.06 29.01
N GLY A 236 27.61 48.15 28.15
CA GLY A 236 27.03 49.41 27.68
C GLY A 236 27.98 50.23 26.78
N ILE A 237 29.10 49.63 26.35
CA ILE A 237 30.03 50.21 25.38
C ILE A 237 29.49 49.98 23.98
N ASP A 238 29.57 50.99 23.12
CA ASP A 238 29.16 50.87 21.72
C ASP A 238 30.22 50.08 20.91
N TRP A 239 30.14 48.76 21.04
CA TRP A 239 31.06 47.79 20.43
C TRP A 239 30.98 47.76 18.90
N ALA A 240 29.97 48.37 18.29
CA ALA A 240 29.82 48.43 16.84
C ALA A 240 30.72 49.51 16.21
N GLU A 241 31.06 50.56 16.96
CA GLU A 241 31.95 51.63 16.50
C GLU A 241 33.44 51.34 16.75
N ASP A 242 33.76 50.50 17.74
CA ASP A 242 35.13 50.06 18.02
C ASP A 242 35.51 48.82 17.21
N GLU A 243 36.36 49.02 16.21
CA GLU A 243 36.87 47.98 15.31
C GLU A 243 37.49 46.79 16.07
N HIS A 244 38.12 47.04 17.23
CA HIS A 244 38.73 45.97 18.02
C HIS A 244 37.68 45.10 18.73
N LEU A 245 36.63 45.70 19.29
CA LEU A 245 35.54 44.98 19.95
C LEU A 245 34.68 44.24 18.93
N LEU A 246 34.41 44.87 17.78
CA LEU A 246 33.69 44.25 16.68
C LEU A 246 34.44 43.01 16.15
N ASN A 247 35.74 43.13 15.90
CA ASN A 247 36.55 42.00 15.44
C ASN A 247 36.60 40.88 16.48
N LEU A 248 36.74 41.22 17.77
CA LEU A 248 36.73 40.24 18.85
C LEU A 248 35.38 39.51 18.95
N LEU A 249 34.25 40.22 18.79
CA LEU A 249 32.92 39.61 18.79
C LEU A 249 32.70 38.69 17.58
N LEU A 250 33.19 39.10 16.39
CA LEU A 250 33.15 38.30 15.17
C LEU A 250 34.03 37.05 15.26
N MET A 251 35.25 37.16 15.79
CA MET A 251 36.15 36.02 16.02
C MET A 251 35.57 35.02 17.04
N ILE A 252 34.80 35.51 18.01
CA ILE A 252 34.05 34.64 18.93
C ILE A 252 32.84 34.02 18.21
N GLY A 253 32.22 34.75 17.28
CA GLY A 253 31.09 34.35 16.44
C GLY A 253 31.40 33.22 15.44
N GLU A 254 32.59 33.23 14.85
CA GLU A 254 32.99 32.25 13.85
C GLU A 254 33.26 30.87 14.47
N GLU A 255 32.38 29.92 14.19
CA GLU A 255 32.76 28.51 14.24
C GLU A 255 33.90 28.32 13.25
N LEU A 256 35.11 28.03 13.75
CA LEU A 256 36.21 27.54 12.92
C LEU A 256 35.78 26.19 12.34
N TYR A 257 35.08 26.22 11.20
CA TYR A 257 34.86 25.08 10.32
C TYR A 257 36.23 24.65 9.80
N PHE A 258 36.93 23.86 10.60
CA PHE A 258 38.15 23.18 10.20
C PHE A 258 37.78 22.19 9.10
N ASN A 259 37.85 22.68 7.86
CA ASN A 259 38.12 21.94 6.63
C ASN A 259 37.59 20.50 6.62
N LYS A 260 36.26 20.34 6.66
CA LYS A 260 35.61 19.25 5.93
C LYS A 260 35.34 19.78 4.54
N LYS A 261 36.21 19.40 3.62
CA LYS A 261 36.05 19.61 2.19
C LYS A 261 34.68 19.06 1.79
N TRP A 262 33.76 19.98 1.46
CA TRP A 262 32.37 19.77 1.03
C TRP A 262 31.43 19.21 2.10
N ASP A 263 30.68 20.11 2.72
CA ASP A 263 29.36 19.84 3.33
C ASP A 263 28.73 21.21 3.61
N ILE A 264 28.24 21.88 2.55
CA ILE A 264 27.36 23.05 2.68
C ILE A 264 25.99 22.49 3.10
N TYR A 265 25.80 22.31 4.40
CA TYR A 265 24.48 22.04 4.98
C TYR A 265 23.78 23.37 5.23
N TYR A 266 22.89 23.78 4.32
CA TYR A 266 21.86 24.76 4.68
C TYR A 266 20.84 24.08 5.60
N TYR A 267 20.87 24.43 6.88
CA TYR A 267 19.77 24.14 7.80
C TYR A 267 18.60 25.07 7.46
N CYS A 268 17.60 24.57 6.74
CA CYS A 268 16.29 25.22 6.67
C CYS A 268 15.45 24.71 7.83
N ASP A 269 15.24 25.56 8.83
CA ASP A 269 14.32 25.31 9.93
C ASP A 269 12.88 25.22 9.38
N LEU A 270 12.29 24.02 9.40
CA LEU A 270 10.99 23.70 8.78
C LEU A 270 9.76 24.32 9.48
N LYS A 271 9.95 25.29 10.39
CA LYS A 271 8.87 25.86 11.21
C LYS A 271 8.20 27.11 10.62
N LEU A 272 8.60 27.59 9.44
CA LEU A 272 8.10 28.86 8.87
C LEU A 272 7.42 28.75 7.50
N PHE A 273 6.98 27.56 7.08
CA PHE A 273 6.19 27.39 5.85
C PHE A 273 4.68 27.45 6.12
N VAL A 274 4.19 28.62 6.52
CA VAL A 274 2.77 28.98 6.38
C VAL A 274 2.73 30.30 5.61
N GLY A 275 2.55 30.23 4.29
CA GLY A 275 2.23 31.41 3.47
C GLY A 275 3.04 31.68 2.22
N ILE A 276 3.76 30.72 1.62
CA ILE A 276 4.46 30.94 0.34
C ILE A 276 3.94 29.94 -0.71
N GLU A 277 3.38 30.46 -1.81
CA GLU A 277 2.99 29.70 -3.00
C GLU A 277 4.24 29.31 -3.83
N CYS A 278 5.03 28.32 -3.38
CA CYS A 278 6.03 27.70 -4.27
C CYS A 278 5.27 26.90 -5.35
N ARG A 279 5.58 27.10 -6.64
CA ARG A 279 5.00 26.30 -7.75
C ARG A 279 5.86 25.09 -8.16
N GLN A 280 7.14 25.06 -7.80
CA GLN A 280 8.06 23.95 -8.12
C GLN A 280 9.07 23.76 -6.99
N VAL A 281 9.41 22.50 -6.70
CA VAL A 281 10.37 22.13 -5.67
C VAL A 281 11.44 21.23 -6.27
N TRP A 282 12.69 21.53 -5.98
CA TRP A 282 13.84 20.74 -6.44
C TRP A 282 14.28 19.78 -5.35
N LEU A 283 14.42 18.51 -5.72
CA LEU A 283 14.86 17.43 -4.85
C LEU A 283 16.22 16.92 -5.33
N ILE A 284 17.24 17.06 -4.47
CA ILE A 284 18.56 16.49 -4.72
C ILE A 284 18.70 15.26 -3.82
N VAL A 285 18.74 14.08 -4.44
CA VAL A 285 18.96 12.81 -3.77
C VAL A 285 20.44 12.45 -3.94
N SER A 286 21.11 12.14 -2.83
CA SER A 286 22.56 11.94 -2.70
C SER A 286 23.22 10.90 -3.64
N GLU A 287 22.45 10.15 -4.43
CA GLU A 287 22.94 9.08 -5.32
C GLU A 287 22.60 9.30 -6.80
N ALA A 288 22.01 10.44 -7.18
CA ALA A 288 21.70 10.77 -8.57
C ALA A 288 22.56 11.94 -9.05
N ASP A 289 23.24 11.77 -10.19
CA ASP A 289 24.11 12.79 -10.80
C ASP A 289 23.34 13.98 -11.42
N GLU A 290 22.00 13.95 -11.45
CA GLU A 290 21.16 15.03 -11.99
C GLU A 290 20.01 15.41 -11.03
N PRO A 291 19.70 16.71 -10.87
CA PRO A 291 18.61 17.17 -10.02
C PRO A 291 17.25 16.83 -10.64
N ILE A 292 16.36 16.23 -9.85
CA ILE A 292 15.02 15.83 -10.29
C ILE A 292 14.03 16.94 -9.93
N CYS A 293 13.32 17.45 -10.94
CA CYS A 293 12.30 18.48 -10.78
C CYS A 293 10.93 17.79 -10.65
N ILE A 294 10.23 17.99 -9.53
CA ILE A 294 8.94 17.34 -9.26
C ILE A 294 7.87 18.41 -9.02
N SER A 295 6.71 18.24 -9.66
CA SER A 295 5.53 19.07 -9.41
C SER A 295 4.93 18.78 -8.04
N ILE A 296 4.42 19.79 -7.34
CA ILE A 296 3.79 19.61 -6.01
C ILE A 296 2.60 18.63 -6.06
N ALA A 297 1.93 18.50 -7.21
CA ALA A 297 0.86 17.52 -7.39
C ALA A 297 1.36 16.05 -7.36
N GLU A 298 2.64 15.82 -7.65
CA GLU A 298 3.25 14.48 -7.69
C GLU A 298 3.96 14.11 -6.37
N MET A 299 4.15 15.07 -5.46
CA MET A 299 4.78 14.83 -4.17
C MET A 299 4.04 13.81 -3.31
N SER A 300 2.70 13.75 -3.36
CA SER A 300 1.92 12.82 -2.53
C SER A 300 2.18 11.35 -2.87
N LEU A 301 2.57 11.05 -4.12
CA LEU A 301 2.96 9.72 -4.58
C LEU A 301 4.41 9.36 -4.23
N PHE A 302 5.27 10.37 -4.00
CA PHE A 302 6.70 10.17 -3.75
C PHE A 302 7.07 10.03 -2.28
N VAL A 303 6.19 10.42 -1.35
CA VAL A 303 6.42 10.33 0.11
C VAL A 303 6.65 8.89 0.58
N GLU A 304 6.03 7.89 -0.07
CA GLU A 304 6.26 6.48 0.27
C GLU A 304 7.67 6.01 -0.10
N TYR A 305 8.22 6.52 -1.20
CA TYR A 305 9.56 6.16 -1.70
C TYR A 305 10.68 6.81 -0.86
N LEU A 306 10.42 8.01 -0.34
CA LEU A 306 11.38 8.80 0.46
C LEU A 306 11.57 8.27 1.89
N SER A 307 10.70 7.38 2.38
CA SER A 307 10.81 6.78 3.72
C SER A 307 12.05 5.89 3.91
N ASN A 308 12.70 5.47 2.81
CA ASN A 308 13.91 4.64 2.82
C ASN A 308 15.21 5.42 2.52
N ALA A 309 15.15 6.71 2.22
CA ALA A 309 16.34 7.51 1.90
C ALA A 309 17.04 8.00 3.19
N ARG A 310 18.37 7.87 3.26
CA ARG A 310 19.17 8.24 4.45
C ARG A 310 19.37 9.75 4.64
N SER A 311 19.15 10.56 3.60
CA SER A 311 19.15 12.03 3.67
C SER A 311 18.46 12.63 2.45
N ILE A 312 17.62 13.65 2.64
CA ILE A 312 16.90 14.35 1.57
C ILE A 312 17.13 15.84 1.76
N CYS A 313 17.53 16.54 0.70
CA CYS A 313 17.62 17.99 0.69
C CYS A 313 16.53 18.56 -0.21
N VAL A 314 15.79 19.55 0.30
CA VAL A 314 14.71 20.23 -0.40
C VAL A 314 15.06 21.71 -0.52
N GLY A 315 15.09 22.24 -1.74
CA GLY A 315 15.28 23.67 -2.00
C GLY A 315 14.13 24.24 -2.82
N CYS A 316 13.59 25.40 -2.41
CA CYS A 316 12.81 26.27 -3.30
C CYS A 316 13.75 27.32 -3.91
N VAL A 317 13.63 27.56 -5.21
CA VAL A 317 14.22 28.72 -5.87
C VAL A 317 13.06 29.62 -6.28
N ASP A 318 12.97 30.80 -5.69
CA ASP A 318 12.06 31.84 -6.18
C ASP A 318 12.68 32.46 -7.43
N HIS A 319 12.07 32.23 -8.59
CA HIS A 319 12.32 33.06 -9.77
C HIS A 319 11.45 34.31 -9.67
N GLY A 320 12.01 35.33 -9.01
CA GLY A 320 11.63 36.73 -9.20
C GLY A 320 12.30 37.30 -10.43
#